data_AF-A0A3N5UV33-F1
#
_entry.id   AF-A0A3N5UV33-F1
#
_cell.length_a   1.000
_cell.length_b   1.000
_cell.length_c   1.000
_cell.angle_alpha   90.00
_cell.angle_beta   90.00
_cell.angle_gamma   90.00
#
_symmetry.space_group_name_H-M   'P 1'
#
loop_
_entity.id
_entity.type
_entity.pdbx_description
1 polymer ?
#
loop_
_entity_poly.entity_id
_entity_poly.type
_entity_poly.pdbx_seq_one_letter_code
_entity_poly.pdbx_strand_id
1 'polypeptide(L)' 'MYVAKPKVIVVLGIMGCIPVAGTGVAWNAIQHLVGLRRLGYDVYYVEATGVWPFNATTDDCTYPVRYISTLLSRYGFQEK' A
#
# COMPACT_ATOMS: atom_id res chain seq x y z
N MET A 1 10.38 31.80 10.36
CA MET A 1 9.21 31.01 9.92
C MET A 1 9.41 29.57 10.38
N TYR A 2 8.53 29.04 11.23
CA TYR A 2 8.56 27.64 11.62
C TYR A 2 7.76 26.84 10.59
N VAL A 3 8.43 26.04 9.77
CA VAL A 3 7.74 25.10 8.87
C VAL A 3 7.34 23.90 9.73
N ALA A 4 6.04 23.75 9.98
CA ALA A 4 5.54 22.57 10.66
C ALA A 4 5.90 21.33 9.82
N LYS A 5 6.51 20.31 10.44
CA LYS A 5 6.78 19.05 9.75
C LYS A 5 5.46 18.41 9.32
N PRO A 6 5.39 17.82 8.11
CA PRO A 6 4.20 17.09 7.68
C PRO A 6 3.93 15.92 8.65
N LYS A 7 2.66 15.69 8.98
CA LYS A 7 2.26 14.57 9.81
C LYS A 7 2.32 13.30 8.96
N VAL A 8 3.26 12.41 9.31
CA VAL A 8 3.47 11.14 8.60
C VAL A 8 2.52 10.08 9.14
N ILE A 9 1.89 9.31 8.24
CA ILE A 9 1.10 8.11 8.57
C ILE A 9 1.60 6.95 7.71
N VAL A 10 1.84 5.81 8.36
CA VAL A 10 2.16 4.56 7.68
C VAL A 10 0.95 3.63 7.78
N VAL A 11 0.42 3.23 6.64
CA VAL A 11 -0.66 2.24 6.54
C VAL A 11 -0.04 0.88 6.33
N LEU A 12 -0.22 -0.01 7.31
CA LEU A 12 0.21 -1.40 7.24
C LEU A 12 -0.89 -2.23 6.59
N GLY A 13 -0.55 -3.09 5.65
CA GLY A 13 -1.54 -3.90 4.95
C GLY A 13 -1.03 -5.27 4.50
N ILE A 14 -1.93 -5.94 3.78
CA ILE A 14 -1.82 -7.34 3.33
C ILE A 14 -2.16 -7.51 1.83
N MET A 15 -2.12 -6.42 1.05
CA MET A 15 -2.47 -6.42 -0.38
C MET A 15 -1.66 -7.44 -1.18
N GLY A 16 -0.37 -7.56 -0.90
CA GLY A 16 0.53 -8.54 -1.51
C GLY A 16 0.20 -9.98 -1.11
N CYS A 17 -0.34 -10.20 0.10
CA CYS A 17 -0.75 -11.52 0.57
C CYS A 17 -2.03 -12.01 -0.10
N ILE A 18 -2.96 -11.11 -0.40
CA ILE A 18 -4.27 -11.45 -0.98
C ILE A 18 -4.50 -10.63 -2.25
N PRO A 19 -3.77 -10.89 -3.34
CA PRO A 19 -3.85 -10.16 -4.60
C PRO A 19 -5.02 -10.65 -5.47
N VAL A 20 -6.15 -10.99 -4.83
CA VAL A 20 -7.33 -11.57 -5.48
C VAL A 20 -8.42 -10.50 -5.60
N ALA A 21 -8.81 -10.21 -6.84
CA ALA A 21 -9.94 -9.33 -7.12
C ALA A 21 -11.21 -9.88 -6.44
N GLY A 22 -11.93 -9.03 -5.70
CA GLY A 22 -13.17 -9.39 -4.99
C GLY A 22 -13.04 -9.58 -3.47
N THR A 23 -11.83 -9.71 -2.91
CA THR A 23 -11.62 -9.79 -1.46
C THR A 23 -11.72 -8.44 -0.73
N GLY A 24 -11.69 -7.34 -1.48
CA GLY A 24 -11.82 -5.98 -0.95
C GLY A 24 -10.58 -5.43 -0.23
N VAL A 25 -9.52 -6.23 -0.03
CA VAL A 25 -8.29 -5.82 0.69
C VAL A 25 -7.64 -4.61 0.04
N ALA A 26 -7.37 -4.70 -1.27
CA ALA A 26 -6.76 -3.61 -2.02
C ALA A 26 -7.65 -2.37 -2.08
N TRP A 27 -8.95 -2.57 -2.26
CA TRP A 27 -9.92 -1.46 -2.24
C TRP A 27 -9.90 -0.72 -0.91
N ASN A 28 -9.95 -1.45 0.22
CA ASN A 28 -9.95 -0.87 1.55
C ASN A 28 -8.65 -0.10 1.84
N ALA A 29 -7.49 -0.66 1.51
CA ALA A 29 -6.21 -0.01 1.70
C ALA A 29 -6.11 1.30 0.90
N ILE A 30 -6.53 1.29 -0.37
CA ILE A 30 -6.53 2.48 -1.23
C ILE A 30 -7.45 3.57 -0.69
N GLN A 31 -8.64 3.23 -0.18
CA GLN A 31 -9.54 4.22 0.42
C GLN A 31 -8.89 4.95 1.60
N HIS A 32 -8.15 4.24 2.46
CA HIS A 32 -7.40 4.85 3.55
C HIS A 32 -6.24 5.70 3.05
N LEU A 33 -5.42 5.17 2.14
CA LEU A 33 -4.28 5.91 1.59
C LEU A 33 -4.71 7.22 0.94
N VAL A 34 -5.73 7.18 0.08
CA VAL A 34 -6.25 8.36 -0.63
C VAL A 34 -6.95 9.31 0.34
N GLY A 35 -7.76 8.79 1.27
CA GLY A 35 -8.46 9.60 2.28
C GLY A 35 -7.49 10.38 3.17
N LEU A 36 -6.47 9.71 3.69
CA LEU A 36 -5.45 10.33 4.53
C LEU A 36 -4.61 11.35 3.75
N ARG A 37 -4.26 11.06 2.49
CA ARG A 37 -3.56 12.04 1.63
C ARG A 37 -4.41 13.30 1.41
N ARG A 38 -5.72 13.15 1.19
CA ARG A 38 -6.66 14.28 1.02
C ARG A 38 -6.81 15.12 2.29
N LEU A 39 -6.55 14.55 3.46
CA LEU A 39 -6.52 15.26 4.74
C LEU A 39 -5.18 15.98 5.00
N GLY A 40 -4.22 15.91 4.08
CA GLY A 40 -2.93 16.61 4.17
C GLY A 40 -1.83 15.84 4.91
N TYR A 41 -2.03 14.54 5.19
CA TYR A 41 -0.99 13.70 5.76
C TYR A 41 0.03 13.26 4.69
N ASP A 42 1.26 12.99 5.13
CA ASP A 42 2.26 12.31 4.33
C ASP A 42 2.13 10.79 4.54
N VAL A 43 1.66 10.07 3.52
CA VAL A 43 1.14 8.72 3.68
C VAL A 43 2.01 7.70 2.95
N TYR A 44 2.41 6.65 3.65
CA TYR A 44 3.16 5.52 3.12
C TYR A 44 2.39 4.21 3.31
N TYR A 45 2.62 3.26 2.43
CA TYR A 45 2.09 1.91 2.53
C TYR A 45 3.22 0.92 2.78
N VAL A 46 3.04 -0.02 3.72
CA VAL A 46 3.99 -1.10 3.99
C VAL A 46 3.25 -2.43 4.10
N GLU A 47 3.73 -3.43 3.36
CA GLU A 47 3.38 -4.83 3.63
C GLU A 47 4.05 -5.27 4.92
N ALA A 48 3.26 -5.56 5.96
CA ALA A 48 3.77 -5.81 7.31
C ALA A 48 3.58 -7.25 7.77
N THR A 49 3.10 -8.13 6.89
CA THR A 49 2.77 -9.52 7.25
C THR A 49 3.98 -10.43 7.27
N GLY A 50 4.96 -10.20 6.40
CA GLY A 50 6.02 -11.18 6.12
C GLY A 50 5.49 -12.51 5.56
N VAL A 51 4.24 -12.53 5.08
CA VAL A 51 3.56 -13.74 4.58
C VAL A 51 3.53 -13.72 3.07
N TRP A 52 3.82 -14.87 2.46
CA TRP A 52 3.71 -15.07 1.03
C TRP A 52 2.27 -14.94 0.52
N PRO A 53 2.06 -14.57 -0.76
CA PRO A 53 0.74 -14.57 -1.37
C PRO A 53 -0.02 -15.88 -1.14
N PHE A 54 -1.34 -15.78 -1.00
CA PHE A 54 -2.21 -16.94 -0.94
C PHE A 54 -1.96 -17.86 -2.14
N ASN A 55 -1.74 -19.16 -1.88
CA ASN A 55 -1.33 -20.16 -2.86
C ASN A 55 0.01 -19.90 -3.58
N ALA A 56 0.94 -19.17 -2.96
CA ALA A 56 2.29 -19.05 -3.48
C ALA A 56 2.99 -20.42 -3.58
N THR A 57 3.59 -20.69 -4.74
CA THR A 57 4.44 -21.86 -5.00
C THR A 57 5.93 -21.53 -4.99
N THR A 58 6.27 -20.27 -4.69
CA THR A 58 7.61 -19.70 -4.72
C THR A 58 7.78 -18.70 -3.58
N ASP A 59 9.02 -18.52 -3.15
CA ASP A 59 9.52 -17.49 -2.25
C ASP A 59 10.00 -16.22 -3.00
N ASP A 60 9.55 -16.02 -4.25
CA ASP A 60 9.83 -14.82 -5.02
C ASP A 60 8.84 -13.70 -4.69
N CYS A 61 9.35 -12.59 -4.15
CA CYS A 61 8.56 -11.39 -3.85
C CYS A 61 8.27 -10.51 -5.07
N THR A 62 8.77 -10.84 -6.25
CA THR A 62 8.61 -10.02 -7.47
C THR A 62 7.14 -9.79 -7.81
N TYR A 63 6.30 -10.81 -7.69
CA TYR A 63 4.87 -10.70 -7.98
C TYR A 63 4.13 -9.74 -7.03
N PRO A 64 4.13 -9.93 -5.69
CA PRO A 64 3.44 -9.01 -4.79
C PRO A 64 4.01 -7.58 -4.85
N VAL A 65 5.33 -7.42 -4.99
CA VAL A 65 5.96 -6.10 -5.14
C VAL A 65 5.50 -5.40 -6.44
N ARG A 66 5.46 -6.11 -7.57
CA ARG A 66 4.91 -5.54 -8.83
C ARG A 66 3.44 -5.22 -8.70
N TYR A 67 2.65 -6.07 -8.07
CA TYR A 67 1.23 -5.84 -7.86
C TYR A 67 0.98 -4.55 -7.07
N ILE A 68 1.65 -4.38 -5.93
CA ILE A 68 1.51 -3.21 -5.06
C ILE A 68 1.99 -1.96 -5.78
N SER A 69 3.18 -1.97 -6.39
CA SER A 69 3.71 -0.81 -7.11
C SER A 69 2.83 -0.38 -8.28
N THR A 70 2.31 -1.34 -9.06
CA THR A 70 1.38 -1.06 -10.17
C THR A 70 0.04 -0.51 -9.69
N LEU A 71 -0.45 -0.97 -8.54
CA LEU A 71 -1.68 -0.45 -7.97
C LEU A 71 -1.49 0.97 -7.43
N LEU A 72 -0.44 1.19 -6.65
CA LEU A 72 -0.13 2.48 -6.01
C LEU A 72 0.20 3.58 -7.04
N SER A 73 0.86 3.24 -8.14
CA SER A 73 1.16 4.20 -9.22
C SER A 73 -0.10 4.79 -9.85
N ARG A 74 -1.19 4.01 -9.97
CA ARG A 74 -2.50 4.49 -10.48
C ARG A 74 -3.11 5.59 -9.62
N TYR A 75 -2.70 5.71 -8.36
CA TYR A 75 -3.16 6.73 -7.42
C TYR A 75 -2.09 7.79 -7.11
N GLY A 76 -0.94 7.75 -7.78
CA GLY A 76 0.14 8.73 -7.62
C GLY A 76 0.97 8.56 -6.35
N PHE A 77 1.18 7.34 -5.88
CA PHE A 77 2.07 7.02 -4.76
C PHE A 77 3.48 6.56 -5.21
N GLN A 78 3.89 6.93 -6.42
CA GLN A 78 5.15 6.46 -7.04
C GLN A 78 6.35 7.41 -6.87
N GLU A 79 6.13 8.63 -6.38
CA GLU A 79 7.13 9.71 -6.37
C GLU A 79 7.54 10.17 -4.96
N LYS A 80 7.59 9.27 -3.98
CA LYS A 80 8.09 9.58 -2.63
C LYS A 80 9.08 8.54 -2.14
#